data_AF-A0A937ETN1-F1
#
_entry.id   AF-A0A937ETN1-F1
#
_cell.length_a   1.000
_cell.length_b   1.000
_cell.length_c   1.000
_cell.angle_alpha   90.00
_cell.angle_beta   90.00
_cell.angle_gamma   90.00
#
_symmetry.space_group_name_H-M   'P 1'
#
loop_
_entity.id
_entity.type
_entity.pdbx_description
1 polymer ?
#
loop_
_entity_poly.entity_id
_entity_poly.type
_entity_poly.pdbx_seq_one_letter_code
_entity_poly.pdbx_strand_id
1 'polypeptide(L)' 'MDIALLYLVLAGAFLVVIPAMLYFYLQARWYVASSLERGFMYFLVFFFFPGLLLLSPFLNFRPKRRQIES' A
#
# COMPACT_ATOMS: atom_id res chain seq x y z
N MET A 1 -19.66 1.83 -24.61
CA MET A 1 -18.58 2.72 -24.12
C MET A 1 -18.40 2.58 -22.61
N ASP A 2 -19.48 2.35 -21.86
CA ASP A 2 -19.49 2.40 -20.39
C ASP A 2 -18.73 1.25 -19.73
N ILE A 3 -18.77 0.05 -20.33
CA ILE A 3 -18.07 -1.13 -19.82
C ILE A 3 -16.54 -0.93 -19.82
N ALA A 4 -16.00 -0.33 -20.89
CA ALA A 4 -14.56 -0.07 -20.99
C ALA A 4 -14.10 0.95 -19.95
N LEU A 5 -14.87 2.03 -19.76
CA LEU A 5 -14.60 3.02 -18.73
C LEU A 5 -14.68 2.41 -17.33
N LEU A 6 -15.69 1.56 -17.07
CA LEU A 6 -15.83 0.86 -15.80
C LEU A 6 -14.58 0.01 -15.50
N TYR A 7 -14.13 -0.82 -16.44
CA TYR A 7 -12.94 -1.63 -16.23
C TYR A 7 -11.67 -0.79 -16.10
N LEU A 8 -11.56 0.33 -16.80
CA LEU A 8 -10.43 1.26 -16.65
C LEU A 8 -10.38 1.85 -15.24
N VAL A 9 -11.53 2.28 -14.71
CA VAL A 9 -11.64 2.81 -13.34
C VAL A 9 -11.32 1.73 -12.31
N LEU A 10 -11.87 0.53 -12.47
CA LEU A 10 -11.59 -0.61 -11.59
C LEU A 10 -10.11 -0.99 -11.60
N ALA A 11 -9.49 -1.04 -12.79
CA ALA A 11 -8.07 -1.33 -12.94
C ALA A 11 -7.21 -0.22 -12.30
N GLY A 12 -7.55 1.05 -12.51
CA GLY A 12 -6.85 2.17 -11.88
C GLY A 12 -6.95 2.16 -10.36
N ALA A 13 -8.14 1.85 -9.83
CA ALA A 13 -8.35 1.69 -8.39
C ALA A 13 -7.51 0.52 -7.83
N PHE A 14 -7.52 -0.63 -8.51
CA PHE A 14 -6.82 -1.84 -8.10
C PHE A 14 -5.29 -1.76 -8.20
N LEU A 15 -4.75 -1.15 -9.26
CA LEU A 15 -3.31 -1.10 -9.52
C LEU A 15 -2.61 0.12 -8.93
N VAL A 16 -3.33 1.21 -8.68
CA VAL A 16 -2.71 2.49 -8.25
C VAL A 16 -3.28 2.99 -6.94
N VAL A 17 -4.58 3.27 -6.88
CA VAL A 17 -5.18 3.99 -5.75
C VAL A 17 -5.14 3.17 -4.46
N ILE A 18 -5.65 1.92 -4.49
CA ILE A 18 -5.69 1.05 -3.32
C ILE A 18 -4.27 0.64 -2.87
N PRO A 19 -3.35 0.21 -3.76
CA PRO A 19 -1.97 -0.09 -3.38
C PRO A 19 -1.23 1.09 -2.74
N ALA A 20 -1.44 2.31 -3.25
CA ALA A 20 -0.85 3.51 -2.65
C ALA A 20 -1.35 3.74 -1.21
N MET A 21 -2.67 3.64 -0.98
CA MET A 21 -3.23 3.73 0.38
C MET A 21 -2.74 2.60 1.28
N LEU A 22 -2.61 1.38 0.74
CA LEU A 22 -2.12 0.22 1.46
C LEU A 22 -0.69 0.43 1.97
N TYR A 23 0.20 1.02 1.16
CA TYR A 23 1.55 1.35 1.62
C TYR A 23 1.56 2.25 2.85
N PHE A 24 0.71 3.29 2.90
CA PHE A 24 0.60 4.18 4.07
C PHE A 24 0.00 3.46 5.28
N TYR A 25 -1.02 2.62 5.07
CA TYR A 25 -1.60 1.81 6.13
C TYR A 25 -0.57 0.85 6.75
N LEU A 26 0.19 0.15 5.91
CA LEU A 26 1.27 -0.73 6.35
C LEU A 26 2.32 0.05 7.14
N GLN A 27 2.80 1.18 6.61
CA GLN A 27 3.80 2.02 7.27
C GLN A 27 3.33 2.51 8.64
N ALA A 28 2.08 2.98 8.74
CA ALA A 28 1.55 3.56 9.97
C ALA A 28 1.40 2.54 11.10
N ARG A 29 1.03 1.28 10.78
CA ARG A 29 0.65 0.29 11.80
C ARG A 29 1.60 -0.90 11.93
N TRP A 30 2.69 -0.93 11.15
CA TRP A 30 3.60 -2.07 11.10
C TRP A 30 4.17 -2.51 12.46
N TYR A 31 4.32 -1.63 13.44
CA TYR A 31 4.89 -2.00 14.75
C TYR A 31 3.86 -2.17 15.87
N VAL A 32 2.58 -1.85 15.60
CA VAL A 32 1.51 -1.82 16.61
C VAL A 32 0.31 -2.71 16.26
N ALA A 33 0.31 -3.34 15.08
CA ALA A 33 -0.80 -4.19 14.63
C ALA A 33 -0.97 -5.46 15.49
N SER A 34 -2.22 -5.83 15.77
CA SER A 34 -2.58 -7.10 16.44
C SER A 34 -2.34 -8.32 15.53
N SER A 35 -2.43 -9.55 16.06
CA SER A 35 -2.21 -10.78 15.28
C SER A 35 -3.22 -10.95 14.14
N LEU A 36 -4.51 -10.68 14.39
CA LEU A 36 -5.55 -10.72 13.36
C LEU A 36 -5.35 -9.62 12.31
N GLU A 37 -5.03 -8.40 12.77
CA GLU A 37 -4.74 -7.30 11.86
C GLU A 37 -3.53 -7.60 10.97
N ARG A 38 -2.47 -8.19 11.53
CA ARG A 38 -1.29 -8.61 10.77
C ARG A 38 -1.64 -9.62 9.69
N GLY A 39 -2.45 -10.63 10.01
CA GLY A 39 -2.92 -11.61 9.04
C GLY A 39 -3.69 -10.95 7.90
N PHE A 40 -4.57 -10.01 8.22
CA PHE A 40 -5.30 -9.25 7.21
C PHE A 40 -4.39 -8.35 6.37
N MET A 41 -3.39 -7.70 6.97
CA MET A 41 -2.38 -6.91 6.25
C MET A 41 -1.66 -7.76 5.21
N TYR A 42 -1.25 -8.99 5.55
CA TYR A 42 -0.61 -9.89 4.58
C TYR A 42 -1.56 -10.30 3.46
N PHE A 43 -2.82 -10.62 3.78
CA PHE A 43 -3.82 -10.88 2.76
C PHE A 43 -3.95 -9.73 1.75
N LEU A 44 -4.04 -8.48 2.23
CA LEU A 44 -4.11 -7.30 1.37
C LEU A 44 -2.87 -7.14 0.48
N VAL A 45 -1.67 -7.40 1.03
CA VAL A 45 -0.42 -7.36 0.25
C VAL A 45 -0.46 -8.36 -0.91
N PHE A 46 -0.92 -9.59 -0.68
CA PHE A 46 -1.02 -10.59 -1.74
C PHE A 46 -2.12 -10.28 -2.75
N PHE A 47 -3.27 -9.81 -2.28
CA PHE A 47 -4.40 -9.47 -3.14
C PHE A 47 -4.07 -8.30 -4.10
N PHE A 48 -3.33 -7.29 -3.61
CA PHE A 48 -2.93 -6.11 -4.39
C PHE A 48 -1.46 -6.15 -4.85
N PHE A 49 -0.81 -7.31 -4.82
CA PHE A 49 0.62 -7.47 -5.10
C PHE A 49 1.07 -6.84 -6.43
N PRO A 50 0.34 -7.00 -7.57
CA PRO A 50 0.75 -6.40 -8.83
C PRO A 50 0.86 -4.87 -8.78
N GLY A 51 -0.08 -4.21 -8.08
CA GLY A 51 -0.07 -2.76 -7.93
C GLY A 51 1.01 -2.27 -6.96
N LEU A 52 1.24 -3.02 -5.88
CA LEU A 52 2.36 -2.73 -4.97
C LEU A 52 3.70 -2.82 -5.72
N LEU A 53 3.90 -3.86 -6.52
CA LEU A 53 5.12 -4.02 -7.33
C LEU A 53 5.34 -2.83 -8.27
N LEU A 54 4.28 -2.34 -8.92
CA LEU A 54 4.33 -1.19 -9.83
C LEU A 54 4.76 0.10 -9.12
N LEU A 55 4.27 0.35 -7.90
CA LEU A 55 4.59 1.56 -7.13
C LEU A 55 5.91 1.45 -6.34
N SER A 56 6.41 0.24 -6.11
CA SER A 56 7.58 -0.05 -5.28
C SER A 56 8.85 0.76 -5.61
N PRO A 57 9.18 1.11 -6.88
CA PRO A 57 10.38 1.88 -7.18
C PRO A 57 10.29 3.35 -6.76
N PHE A 58 9.09 3.88 -6.55
CA PHE A 58 8.86 5.31 -6.32
C PHE A 58 8.75 5.68 -4.84
N LEU A 59 8.43 4.72 -3.98
CA LEU A 59 8.17 4.94 -2.57
C LEU A 59 9.38 4.58 -1.72
N ASN A 60 9.81 5.50 -0.85
CA ASN A 60 10.93 5.28 0.06
C ASN A 60 10.50 5.50 1.51
N PHE A 61 10.31 4.41 2.26
CA PHE A 61 9.92 4.42 3.67
C PHE A 61 11.11 4.30 4.64
N ARG A 62 12.30 4.75 4.21
CA ARG A 62 13.45 4.81 5.10
C ARG A 62 13.13 5.69 6.32
N PRO A 63 13.47 5.24 7.54
CA PRO A 63 13.35 6.07 8.73
C PRO A 63 14.08 7.41 8.55
N LYS A 64 13.43 8.50 8.95
CA LYS A 64 14.06 9.82 8.95
C LYS A 64 15.19 9.84 9.99
N ARG A 65 16.24 10.60 9.71
CA ARG A 65 17.34 10.78 10.65
C ARG A 65 16.80 11.38 11.95
N ARG A 66 17.17 10.78 13.08
CA ARG A 66 16.86 11.32 14.42
C ARG A 66 17.70 12.58 14.63
N GLN A 67 17.08 13.66 15.09
CA GLN A 67 17.80 14.82 15.59
C GLN A 67 18.37 14.48 16.97
N ILE A 68 19.65 14.77 17.17
CA ILE A 68 20.33 14.61 18.46
C ILE A 68 20.43 16.01 19.04
N GLU A 69 19.76 16.27 20.17
CA GLU A 69 19.95 17.52 20.91
C GLU A 69 21.38 17.52 21.47
N SER A 70 22.07 18.64 21.28
CA SER A 70 23.45 18.87 21.72
C SER A 70 23.49 19.33 23.18
#